data_AF-S8CWP6-F1
#
_entry.id   AF-S8CWP6-F1
#
_cell.length_a   1.000
_cell.length_b   1.000
_cell.length_c   1.000
_cell.angle_alpha   90.00
_cell.angle_beta   90.00
_cell.angle_gamma   90.00
#
_symmetry.space_group_name_H-M   'P 1'
#
loop_
_entity.id
_entity.type
_entity.pdbx_description
1 polymer ?
#
loop_
_entity_poly.entity_id
_entity_poly.type
_entity_poly.pdbx_seq_one_letter_code
_entity_poly.pdbx_strand_id
1 'polypeptide(L)'
;MVAWGLLNVFFPPPASVLVNAMSLASFAVLTNAGWLEAKGKHMRYSKLFNAGKIDEGRKLRVGSRIGMLVLYTPALLAGFSSFFLFPEANWRFALLRLAITAHFFKRDVEVLL
;
A
#
# COMPACT_ATOMS: atom_id res chain seq x y z
N MET A 1 -11.74 -24.60 4.69
CA MET A 1 -11.85 -24.64 6.17
C MET A 1 -10.64 -25.29 6.86
N VAL A 2 -10.06 -26.36 6.33
CA VAL A 2 -8.92 -27.08 6.96
C VAL A 2 -7.63 -26.24 7.09
N ALA A 3 -7.32 -25.40 6.09
CA ALA A 3 -6.09 -24.58 6.12
C ALA A 3 -6.08 -23.53 7.24
N TRP A 4 -7.24 -22.99 7.61
CA TRP A 4 -7.36 -21.92 8.61
C TRP A 4 -7.13 -22.44 10.04
N GLY A 5 -7.59 -23.66 10.31
CA GLY A 5 -7.35 -24.34 11.60
C GLY A 5 -5.89 -24.69 11.82
N LEU A 6 -5.17 -25.15 10.78
CA LEU A 6 -3.75 -25.50 10.87
C LEU A 6 -2.86 -24.26 11.08
N LEU A 7 -3.15 -23.16 10.38
CA LEU A 7 -2.37 -21.92 10.52
C LEU A 7 -2.42 -21.33 11.94
N ASN A 8 -3.58 -21.38 12.60
CA ASN A 8 -3.74 -20.88 13.98
C ASN A 8 -2.99 -21.70 15.03
N VAL A 9 -2.72 -22.98 14.77
CA VAL A 9 -1.99 -23.85 15.70
C VAL A 9 -0.48 -23.61 15.62
N PHE A 10 0.05 -23.43 14.40
CA PHE A 10 1.49 -23.24 14.20
C PHE A 10 1.95 -21.79 14.27
N PHE A 11 1.06 -20.83 13.94
CA PHE A 11 1.36 -19.40 13.91
C PHE A 11 0.21 -18.62 14.56
N PRO A 12 0.12 -18.60 15.91
CA PRO A 12 -0.88 -17.80 16.57
C PRO A 12 -0.67 -16.33 16.16
N PRO A 13 -1.67 -15.66 15.57
CA PRO A 13 -1.52 -14.26 15.19
C PRO A 13 -1.25 -13.45 16.47
N PRO A 14 -0.22 -12.59 16.50
CA PRO A 14 -0.02 -11.72 17.65
C PRO A 14 -1.29 -10.89 17.82
N ALA A 15 -1.89 -10.93 19.02
CA ALA A 15 -3.15 -10.27 19.38
C ALA A 15 -2.99 -8.74 19.37
N SER A 16 -2.73 -8.19 18.20
CA SER A 16 -2.51 -6.79 17.95
C SER A 16 -3.70 -6.29 17.15
N VAL A 17 -4.51 -5.46 17.80
CA VAL A 17 -5.68 -4.80 17.20
C VAL A 17 -5.29 -4.13 15.88
N LEU A 18 -4.07 -3.61 15.80
CA LEU A 18 -3.50 -3.03 14.59
C LEU A 18 -3.40 -4.03 13.42
N VAL A 19 -2.89 -5.24 13.63
CA VAL A 19 -2.74 -6.24 12.57
C VAL A 19 -4.11 -6.73 12.11
N ASN A 20 -5.07 -6.90 13.02
CA ASN A 20 -6.44 -7.27 12.67
C ASN A 20 -7.13 -6.17 11.85
N ALA A 21 -7.01 -4.91 12.27
CA ALA A 21 -7.58 -3.77 11.56
C ALA A 21 -6.97 -3.63 10.16
N MET A 22 -5.64 -3.71 10.04
CA MET A 22 -4.93 -3.66 8.77
C MET A 22 -5.34 -4.81 7.84
N SER A 23 -5.49 -6.03 8.37
CA SER A 23 -5.91 -7.19 7.57
C SER A 23 -7.32 -7.03 6.99
N LEU A 24 -8.28 -6.53 7.81
CA LEU A 24 -9.63 -6.25 7.35
C LEU A 24 -9.66 -5.13 6.30
N ALA A 25 -8.87 -4.07 6.52
CA ALA A 25 -8.74 -2.97 5.56
C ALA A 25 -8.17 -3.46 4.23
N SER A 26 -7.09 -4.26 4.25
CA SER A 26 -6.49 -4.85 3.05
C SER A 26 -7.47 -5.77 2.32
N PHE A 27 -8.22 -6.59 3.06
CA PHE A 27 -9.24 -7.45 2.47
C PHE A 27 -10.32 -6.64 1.75
N ALA A 28 -10.87 -5.61 2.39
CA ALA A 28 -11.89 -4.74 1.80
C ALA A 28 -11.38 -4.04 0.53
N VAL A 29 -10.15 -3.52 0.55
CA VAL A 29 -9.52 -2.85 -0.61
C VAL A 29 -9.33 -3.84 -1.77
N LEU A 30 -8.80 -5.04 -1.50
CA LEU A 30 -8.56 -6.06 -2.53
C LEU A 30 -9.86 -6.58 -3.13
N THR A 31 -10.88 -6.87 -2.32
CA THR A 31 -12.18 -7.32 -2.82
C THR A 31 -12.84 -6.24 -3.67
N ASN A 32 -12.78 -4.98 -3.25
CA ASN A 32 -13.30 -3.88 -4.05
C ASN A 32 -12.54 -3.72 -5.37
N ALA A 33 -11.20 -3.75 -5.33
CA ALA A 33 -10.37 -3.65 -6.53
C ALA A 33 -10.66 -4.80 -7.52
N GLY A 34 -10.72 -6.05 -7.02
CA GLY A 34 -11.05 -7.22 -7.83
C GLY A 34 -12.46 -7.17 -8.40
N TRP A 35 -13.44 -6.67 -7.64
CA TRP A 35 -14.82 -6.49 -8.11
C TRP A 35 -14.92 -5.43 -9.23
N LEU A 36 -14.19 -4.33 -9.10
CA LEU A 36 -14.14 -3.30 -10.14
C LEU A 36 -13.47 -3.82 -11.42
N GLU A 37 -12.42 -4.63 -11.27
CA GLU A 37 -11.75 -5.31 -12.39
C GLU A 37 -12.70 -6.29 -13.10
N ALA A 38 -13.46 -7.09 -12.34
CA ALA A 38 -14.48 -8.02 -12.88
C ALA A 38 -15.62 -7.29 -13.61
N LYS A 39 -15.97 -6.07 -13.18
CA LYS A 39 -16.93 -5.20 -13.86
C LYS A 39 -16.37 -4.48 -15.09
N GLY A 40 -15.11 -4.72 -15.46
CA GLY A 40 -14.45 -4.06 -16.59
C GLY A 40 -13.99 -2.63 -16.32
N LYS A 41 -14.04 -2.16 -15.07
CA LYS A 41 -13.49 -0.85 -14.67
C LYS A 41 -12.04 -1.02 -14.21
N HIS A 42 -11.17 -1.23 -15.18
CA HIS A 42 -9.76 -1.50 -14.96
C HIS A 42 -9.00 -0.30 -14.38
N MET A 43 -7.98 -0.58 -13.55
CA MET A 43 -7.00 0.42 -13.15
C MET A 43 -6.22 0.89 -14.38
N ARG A 44 -6.34 2.19 -14.71
CA ARG A 44 -5.80 2.79 -15.95
C ARG A 44 -4.26 2.98 -15.96
N TYR A 45 -3.53 2.15 -15.23
CA TYR A 45 -2.06 2.21 -15.17
C TYR A 45 -1.40 1.39 -16.29
N SER A 46 -2.16 0.52 -16.97
CA SER A 46 -1.62 -0.32 -18.03
C SER A 46 -1.55 0.41 -19.38
N LYS A 47 -0.32 0.61 -19.86
CA LYS A 47 -0.04 1.00 -21.25
C LYS A 47 -0.44 -0.09 -22.27
N LEU A 48 -0.75 -1.31 -21.81
CA LEU A 48 -0.94 -2.48 -22.67
C LEU A 48 -2.34 -2.58 -23.27
N PHE A 49 -3.33 -1.85 -22.75
CA PHE A 49 -4.69 -1.92 -23.27
C PHE A 49 -5.32 -0.53 -23.26
N ASN A 50 -5.24 0.15 -24.42
CA ASN A 50 -5.91 1.41 -24.67
C ASN A 50 -7.42 1.16 -24.88
N ALA A 51 -8.08 0.55 -23.89
CA ALA A 51 -9.51 0.31 -23.93
C ALA A 51 -10.26 1.54 -23.44
N GLY A 52 -10.77 2.29 -24.42
CA GLY A 52 -11.94 3.11 -24.25
C GLY A 52 -11.67 4.61 -24.18
N LYS A 53 -11.94 5.27 -25.31
CA LYS A 53 -12.49 6.64 -25.32
C LYS A 53 -13.77 6.61 -24.45
N ILE A 54 -13.65 6.96 -23.17
CA ILE A 54 -14.79 7.09 -22.26
C ILE A 54 -14.70 8.46 -21.60
N ASP A 55 -15.70 9.28 -21.92
CA ASP A 55 -16.08 10.61 -21.43
C ASP A 55 -15.05 11.37 -20.58
N GLU A 56 -14.48 12.39 -21.20
CA GLU A 56 -13.54 13.33 -20.58
C GLU A 56 -14.22 14.29 -19.57
N GLY A 57 -15.55 14.34 -19.51
CA GLY A 57 -16.29 15.38 -18.80
C GLY A 57 -16.35 15.28 -17.27
N ARG A 58 -15.83 14.22 -16.62
CA ARG A 58 -16.10 14.00 -15.19
C ARG A 58 -14.97 13.39 -14.35
N LYS A 59 -13.72 13.45 -14.81
CA LYS A 59 -12.58 12.89 -14.05
C LYS A 59 -11.52 13.94 -13.76
N LEU A 60 -11.30 14.18 -12.47
CA LEU A 60 -10.15 14.90 -11.93
C LEU A 60 -8.86 14.23 -12.45
N ARG A 61 -8.24 14.85 -13.45
CA ARG A 61 -6.90 14.48 -13.91
C ARG A 61 -5.91 15.12 -12.94
N VAL A 62 -5.48 14.36 -11.95
CA VAL A 62 -4.37 14.77 -11.09
C VAL A 62 -3.09 14.65 -11.91
N GLY A 63 -2.22 15.66 -11.86
CA GLY A 63 -0.92 15.60 -12.52
C GLY A 63 -0.13 14.40 -12.01
N SER A 64 0.51 13.66 -12.91
CA SER A 64 1.19 12.39 -12.57
C SER A 64 2.20 12.55 -11.42
N ARG A 65 2.92 13.68 -11.38
CA ARG A 65 3.87 13.97 -10.29
C ARG A 65 3.16 14.12 -8.95
N ILE A 66 2.08 14.91 -8.92
CA ILE A 66 1.26 15.13 -7.72
C ILE A 66 0.65 13.80 -7.25
N GLY A 67 0.12 13.00 -8.17
CA GLY A 67 -0.46 11.69 -7.85
C GLY A 67 0.57 10.72 -7.26
N MET A 68 1.81 10.73 -7.79
CA MET A 68 2.90 9.93 -7.22
C MET A 68 3.27 10.40 -5.82
N LEU A 69 3.45 11.71 -5.59
CA LEU A 69 3.77 12.24 -4.25
C LEU A 69 2.68 11.91 -3.23
N VAL A 70 1.41 12.14 -3.58
CA VAL A 70 0.28 11.81 -2.69
C VAL A 70 0.26 10.34 -2.29
N LEU A 71 0.72 9.44 -3.18
CA LEU A 71 0.74 8.00 -2.90
C LEU A 71 1.98 7.56 -2.11
N TYR A 72 3.16 8.13 -2.37
CA TYR A 72 4.43 7.71 -1.77
C TYR A 72 4.74 8.44 -0.45
N THR A 73 4.41 9.72 -0.33
CA THR A 73 4.72 10.54 0.85
C THR A 73 4.11 9.98 2.16
N PRO A 74 2.87 9.44 2.19
CA PRO A 74 2.34 8.80 3.39
C PRO A 74 3.18 7.60 3.85
N ALA A 75 3.76 6.84 2.92
CA ALA A 75 4.62 5.69 3.24
C ALA A 75 5.97 6.14 3.80
N LEU A 76 6.56 7.21 3.25
CA LEU A 76 7.75 7.84 3.81
C LEU A 76 7.51 8.33 5.24
N LEU A 77 6.40 9.06 5.45
CA LEU A 77 6.05 9.61 6.76
C LEU A 77 5.80 8.50 7.79
N ALA A 78 5.12 7.42 7.40
CA ALA A 78 4.93 6.26 8.27
C ALA A 78 6.26 5.56 8.60
N GLY A 79 7.18 5.45 7.64
CA GLY A 79 8.53 4.92 7.87
C GLY A 79 9.30 5.75 8.90
N PHE A 80 9.29 7.08 8.73
CA PHE A 80 9.96 8.01 9.63
C PHE A 80 9.33 8.03 11.04
N SER A 81 8.00 8.12 11.13
CA SER A 81 7.29 8.14 12.41
C SER A 81 7.50 6.85 13.20
N SER A 82 7.69 5.72 12.51
CA SER A 82 7.93 4.45 13.15
C SER A 82 9.12 4.51 14.12
N PHE A 83 10.23 5.18 13.76
CA PHE A 83 11.42 5.29 14.62
C PHE A 83 11.13 5.90 16.00
N PHE A 84 10.13 6.78 16.07
CA PHE A 84 9.71 7.42 17.32
C PHE A 84 8.62 6.64 18.05
N LEU A 85 7.66 6.07 17.31
CA LEU A 85 6.49 5.38 17.88
C LEU A 85 6.81 3.99 18.43
N PHE A 86 7.77 3.28 17.83
CA PHE A 86 8.18 1.95 18.26
C PHE A 86 9.70 1.91 18.43
N PRO A 87 10.23 2.27 19.60
CA PRO A 87 11.64 2.16 19.90
C PRO A 87 12.02 0.68 20.11
N GLU A 88 12.20 -0.03 18.99
CA GLU A 88 12.60 -1.44 18.94
C GLU A 88 14.13 -1.55 19.09
N ALA A 89 14.61 -2.33 20.06
CA ALA A 89 16.05 -2.54 20.30
C ALA A 89 16.72 -3.46 19.26
N ASN A 90 15.94 -4.11 18.40
CA ASN A 90 16.42 -5.12 17.47
C ASN A 90 17.04 -4.50 16.22
N TRP A 91 18.36 -4.68 16.03
CA TRP A 91 19.11 -4.12 14.90
C TRP A 91 18.56 -4.54 13.52
N ARG A 92 18.02 -5.76 13.39
CA ARG A 92 17.40 -6.26 12.14
C ARG A 92 16.19 -5.42 11.73
N PHE A 93 15.36 -5.06 12.69
CA PHE A 93 14.20 -4.20 12.46
C PHE A 93 14.64 -2.75 12.19
N ALA A 94 15.68 -2.26 12.85
CA ALA A 94 16.25 -0.95 12.57
C ALA A 94 16.73 -0.83 11.11
N LEU A 95 17.46 -1.84 10.61
CA LEU A 95 17.90 -1.88 9.20
C LEU A 95 16.73 -1.94 8.22
N LEU A 96 15.72 -2.77 8.50
CA LEU A 96 14.53 -2.87 7.65
C LEU A 96 13.81 -1.52 7.53
N ARG A 97 13.61 -0.85 8.66
CA ARG A 97 12.95 0.47 8.70
C ARG A 97 13.76 1.53 7.99
N LEU A 98 15.09 1.53 8.15
CA LEU A 98 15.98 2.42 7.41
C LEU A 98 15.90 2.17 5.90
N ALA A 99 15.96 0.91 5.47
CA ALA A 99 15.88 0.54 4.06
C ALA A 99 14.56 0.98 3.42
N ILE A 100 13.43 0.74 4.10
CA ILE A 100 12.10 1.14 3.63
C ILE A 100 11.98 2.67 3.57
N THR A 101 12.42 3.37 4.62
CA THR A 101 12.37 4.84 4.69
C THR A 101 13.25 5.46 3.60
N ALA A 102 14.47 4.95 3.42
CA ALA A 102 15.38 5.40 2.37
C ALA A 102 14.84 5.13 0.96
N HIS A 103 14.17 3.99 0.75
CA HIS A 103 13.54 3.64 -0.52
C HIS A 103 12.45 4.65 -0.91
N PHE A 104 11.52 4.94 0.00
CA PHE A 104 10.45 5.92 -0.27
C PHE A 104 10.98 7.34 -0.37
N PHE A 105 11.99 7.69 0.43
CA PHE A 105 12.66 8.99 0.33
C PHE A 105 13.28 9.20 -1.04
N LYS A 106 14.03 8.21 -1.56
CA LYS A 106 14.56 8.23 -2.92
C LYS A 106 13.44 8.44 -3.93
N ARG A 107 12.31 7.74 -3.76
CA ARG A 107 11.20 7.80 -4.70
C ARG A 107 10.54 9.17 -4.74
N ASP A 108 10.32 9.81 -3.59
CA ASP A 108 9.76 11.16 -3.52
C ASP A 108 10.71 12.19 -4.15
N VAL A 109 12.03 12.08 -3.90
CA VAL A 109 13.05 12.93 -4.52
C VAL A 109 13.06 12.78 -6.05
N GLU A 110 12.99 11.55 -6.57
CA GLU A 110 12.94 11.28 -8.01
C GLU A 110 11.73 11.91 -8.70
N VAL A 111 10.61 12.05 -7.98
CA VAL A 111 9.38 12.65 -8.53
C VAL A 111 9.43 14.18 -8.51
N LEU A 112 10.15 14.77 -7.54
CA LEU A 112 10.32 16.21 -7.39
C LEU A 112 11.36 16.79 -8.36
N LEU A 113 12.35 15.99 -8.77
CA LEU A 113 13.42 16.36 -9.69
C LEU A 113 12.97 16.26 -11.16
#